data_AF-A0A3M7B0J9-F1
#
_entry.id   AF-A0A3M7B0J9-F1
#
_cell.length_a   1.000
_cell.length_b   1.000
_cell.length_c   1.000
_cell.angle_alpha   90.00
_cell.angle_beta   90.00
_cell.angle_gamma   90.00
#
_symmetry.space_group_name_H-M   'P 1'
#
loop_
_entity.id
_entity.type
_entity.pdbx_description
1 polymer ?
#
loop_
_entity_poly.entity_id
_entity_poly.type
_entity_poly.pdbx_seq_one_letter_code
_entity_poly.pdbx_strand_id
1 'polypeptide(L)'
;MVIDCFKDHAAASNTPVWYGYHRDAHTSLVGIRESTKMHRCFTSDEEVDIWINSGGLGGPRARQLGLFAYPGQSNMTGRRLPLNWPGRIRRSFHKAATYTLLDAAALASTAPLDLSDPATAPDFVALSFYKIFGFPNIGALIVRKDSQHVLQNRRYFGGGTVDMIISINDTWHAKKDSSIHERLEDGTLPFHSIFALDHAMNVHERLYGPNPMKFISMHTSQLGKQLYDGLSGLKHANGMPVCRIYKDDNAIYGDPTVQGSTIAFNVQLADGSMVGFEEVEEAADERNIYIRSGSLCNPGGMATYLEWSPAEMKAAYAAGHRCSNPTQIMLGKATGVVRASLGAMSTAADVQNFLKFIQEVYVGKVHKLLPAHTTPYGQTAPLSPPASPGIKTQVLPLNIPHALHVPPNPQRSGSLTASAYSDHSPWDNHQPPATALPKSQPATLSDYEKPPAPPPFNPADYVKLRKPWEEEFRRQREQNHHQQQQLAMSTEIKVRELEDQSLYSSSRGNNQPSVKARKFGRSVVNLLRTKSHFVDQQPHHHHHHHQHHYQQGQGQGQGVPPPPS
;
A
#
# COMPACT_ATOMS: atom_id res chain seq x y z
N MET A 1 -7.41 9.69 -15.96
CA MET A 1 -8.72 10.24 -16.37
C MET A 1 -8.88 11.72 -16.02
N VAL A 2 -9.08 12.13 -14.75
CA VAL A 2 -9.36 13.54 -14.39
C VAL A 2 -8.31 14.51 -14.94
N ILE A 3 -7.02 14.26 -14.68
CA ILE A 3 -5.95 15.12 -15.20
C ILE A 3 -5.93 15.19 -16.74
N ASP A 4 -6.23 14.09 -17.43
CA ASP A 4 -6.22 14.05 -18.89
C ASP A 4 -7.31 14.98 -19.45
N CYS A 5 -8.51 14.91 -18.89
CA CYS A 5 -9.60 15.81 -19.24
C CYS A 5 -9.26 17.27 -18.90
N PHE A 6 -8.61 17.52 -17.74
CA PHE A 6 -8.11 18.85 -17.37
C PHE A 6 -7.11 19.41 -18.39
N LYS A 7 -6.14 18.61 -18.85
CA LYS A 7 -5.18 19.01 -19.89
C LYS A 7 -5.87 19.34 -21.20
N ASP A 8 -6.86 18.54 -21.59
CA ASP A 8 -7.59 18.72 -22.83
C ASP A 8 -8.52 19.95 -22.77
N HIS A 9 -9.19 20.17 -21.64
CA HIS A 9 -9.99 21.37 -21.37
C HIS A 9 -9.12 22.63 -21.32
N ALA A 10 -7.97 22.57 -20.64
CA ALA A 10 -6.94 23.60 -20.63
C ALA A 10 -6.42 23.94 -22.04
N ALA A 11 -6.14 22.91 -22.86
CA ALA A 11 -5.68 23.11 -24.23
C ALA A 11 -6.77 23.72 -25.13
N ALA A 12 -8.04 23.34 -24.95
CA ALA A 12 -9.17 23.94 -25.67
C ALA A 12 -9.43 25.41 -25.27
N SER A 13 -9.12 25.78 -24.03
CA SER A 13 -9.29 27.13 -23.48
C SER A 13 -7.99 27.97 -23.45
N ASN A 14 -6.92 27.48 -24.07
CA ASN A 14 -5.57 28.07 -24.04
C ASN A 14 -5.10 28.51 -22.63
N THR A 15 -5.47 27.73 -21.61
CA THR A 15 -5.33 28.05 -20.19
C THR A 15 -4.41 27.04 -19.52
N PRO A 16 -3.18 27.39 -19.09
CA PRO A 16 -2.24 26.40 -18.57
C PRO A 16 -2.69 25.73 -17.26
N VAL A 17 -2.46 24.41 -17.13
CA VAL A 17 -2.78 23.64 -15.92
C VAL A 17 -1.74 23.86 -14.82
N TRP A 18 -2.20 24.13 -13.59
CA TRP A 18 -1.41 24.08 -12.36
C TRP A 18 -1.89 22.91 -11.48
N TYR A 19 -0.96 22.19 -10.86
CA TYR A 19 -1.28 21.02 -10.03
C TYR A 19 -0.70 21.09 -8.61
N GLY A 20 -1.57 21.17 -7.61
CA GLY A 20 -1.21 21.07 -6.19
C GLY A 20 -1.49 19.67 -5.65
N TYR A 21 -0.61 19.12 -4.81
CA TYR A 21 -0.90 17.87 -4.08
C TYR A 21 -0.26 17.83 -2.70
N HIS A 22 -0.85 17.08 -1.76
CA HIS A 22 -0.36 16.96 -0.38
C HIS A 22 0.76 15.90 -0.21
N ARG A 23 1.68 16.04 0.76
CA ARG A 23 2.78 15.08 1.03
C ARG A 23 2.35 13.62 1.21
N ASP A 24 1.16 13.41 1.79
CA ASP A 24 0.58 12.09 2.05
C ASP A 24 -0.03 11.42 0.80
N ALA A 25 -0.05 12.12 -0.34
CA ALA A 25 -0.57 11.61 -1.60
C ALA A 25 -0.01 10.22 -1.96
N HIS A 26 -0.91 9.34 -2.40
CA HIS A 26 -0.52 8.06 -3.00
C HIS A 26 0.25 8.30 -4.31
N THR A 27 1.11 7.36 -4.72
CA THR A 27 1.91 7.46 -5.97
C THR A 27 1.06 7.78 -7.21
N SER A 28 -0.19 7.33 -7.24
CA SER A 28 -1.16 7.66 -8.31
C SER A 28 -1.49 9.15 -8.40
N LEU A 29 -1.50 9.89 -7.28
CA LEU A 29 -1.64 11.35 -7.26
C LEU A 29 -0.29 12.05 -7.44
N VAL A 30 0.80 11.52 -6.90
CA VAL A 30 2.14 12.11 -7.09
C VAL A 30 2.53 12.11 -8.57
N GLY A 31 2.25 11.02 -9.30
CA GLY A 31 2.53 10.89 -10.73
C GLY A 31 1.75 11.86 -11.63
N ILE A 32 0.60 12.38 -11.18
CA ILE A 32 -0.16 13.41 -11.91
C ILE A 32 0.68 14.66 -12.15
N ARG A 33 1.64 14.98 -11.28
CA ARG A 33 2.49 16.16 -11.42
C ARG A 33 3.25 16.19 -12.75
N GLU A 34 3.65 15.03 -13.28
CA GLU A 34 4.40 14.92 -14.54
C GLU A 34 3.55 15.35 -15.77
N SER A 35 2.24 15.55 -15.59
CA SER A 35 1.36 16.12 -16.61
C SER A 35 1.46 17.65 -16.78
N THR A 36 2.15 18.37 -15.89
CA THR A 36 2.35 19.82 -16.00
C THR A 36 3.71 20.25 -15.44
N LYS A 37 4.32 21.27 -16.05
CA LYS A 37 5.54 21.91 -15.51
C LYS A 37 5.26 22.78 -14.27
N MET A 38 3.99 23.07 -13.97
CA MET A 38 3.57 23.94 -12.87
C MET A 38 2.89 23.11 -11.80
N HIS A 39 3.68 22.61 -10.85
CA HIS A 39 3.15 21.81 -9.74
C HIS A 39 3.73 22.22 -8.39
N ARG A 40 2.99 21.96 -7.30
CA ARG A 40 3.44 22.13 -5.92
C ARG A 40 3.08 20.92 -5.08
N CYS A 41 4.07 20.38 -4.36
CA CYS A 41 3.83 19.50 -3.23
C CYS A 41 3.67 20.39 -1.99
N PHE A 42 2.55 20.27 -1.29
CA PHE A 42 2.32 20.91 0.00
C PHE A 42 2.90 20.00 1.09
N THR A 43 3.83 20.53 1.89
CA THR A 43 4.56 19.69 2.85
C THR A 43 3.81 19.45 4.15
N SER A 44 2.77 20.22 4.46
CA SER A 44 1.92 20.03 5.63
C SER A 44 0.50 20.59 5.43
N ASP A 45 -0.40 20.28 6.37
CA ASP A 45 -1.77 20.78 6.36
C ASP A 45 -1.79 22.31 6.55
N GLU A 46 -0.85 22.87 7.34
CA GLU A 46 -0.67 24.32 7.54
C GLU A 46 -0.25 25.04 6.25
N GLU A 47 0.58 24.43 5.39
CA GLU A 47 0.91 25.03 4.09
C GLU A 47 -0.33 25.15 3.19
N VAL A 48 -1.23 24.17 3.22
CA VAL A 48 -2.50 24.20 2.47
C VAL A 48 -3.38 25.31 3.02
N ASP A 49 -3.49 25.42 4.34
CA ASP A 49 -4.26 26.44 5.03
C ASP A 49 -3.75 27.86 4.75
N ILE A 50 -2.43 28.09 4.81
CA ILE A 50 -1.80 29.37 4.45
C ILE A 50 -2.05 29.69 2.97
N TRP A 51 -1.95 28.71 2.07
CA TRP A 51 -2.22 28.91 0.64
C TRP A 51 -3.67 29.32 0.36
N ILE A 52 -4.64 28.67 1.00
CA ILE A 52 -6.06 29.01 0.93
C ILE A 52 -6.28 30.43 1.49
N ASN A 53 -5.85 30.68 2.72
CA ASN A 53 -6.12 31.93 3.45
C ASN A 53 -5.41 33.15 2.81
N SER A 54 -4.35 32.95 2.03
CA SER A 54 -3.64 34.00 1.28
C SER A 54 -4.19 34.28 -0.12
N GLY A 55 -5.39 33.77 -0.46
CA GLY A 55 -6.00 33.94 -1.79
C GLY A 55 -5.27 33.16 -2.88
N GLY A 56 -4.70 32.02 -2.53
CA GLY A 56 -3.98 31.14 -3.44
C GLY A 56 -2.51 31.54 -3.70
N LEU A 57 -1.84 32.26 -2.79
CA LEU A 57 -0.46 32.72 -3.01
C LEU A 57 0.52 31.54 -3.17
N GLY A 58 1.32 31.55 -4.23
CA GLY A 58 2.18 30.42 -4.60
C GLY A 58 1.41 29.23 -5.22
N GLY A 59 0.14 29.43 -5.58
CA GLY A 59 -0.67 28.49 -6.36
C GLY A 59 -0.93 28.98 -7.80
N PRO A 60 -2.11 28.69 -8.38
CA PRO A 60 -2.42 29.03 -9.76
C PRO A 60 -2.52 30.55 -9.94
N ARG A 61 -1.89 31.06 -10.99
CA ARG A 61 -1.94 32.48 -11.40
C ARG A 61 -3.21 32.76 -12.20
N ALA A 62 -3.54 34.03 -12.40
CA ALA A 62 -4.63 34.43 -13.30
C ALA A 62 -4.47 33.80 -14.69
N ARG A 63 -5.59 33.37 -15.29
CA ARG A 63 -5.64 32.59 -16.53
C ARG A 63 -4.89 31.25 -16.47
N GLN A 64 -4.95 30.56 -15.32
CA GLN A 64 -4.56 29.16 -15.17
C GLN A 64 -5.73 28.32 -14.67
N LEU A 65 -5.67 27.01 -14.90
CA LEU A 65 -6.64 26.04 -14.40
C LEU A 65 -5.98 25.25 -13.26
N GLY A 66 -6.41 25.48 -12.03
CA GLY A 66 -5.86 24.81 -10.85
C GLY A 66 -6.56 23.48 -10.58
N LEU A 67 -5.79 22.45 -10.26
CA LEU A 67 -6.27 21.21 -9.65
C LEU A 67 -5.47 20.93 -8.38
N PHE A 68 -6.14 20.86 -7.22
CA PHE A 68 -5.56 20.45 -5.95
C PHE A 68 -6.04 19.04 -5.58
N ALA A 69 -5.11 18.11 -5.35
CA ALA A 69 -5.44 16.71 -5.04
C ALA A 69 -4.83 16.24 -3.72
N TYR A 70 -5.63 15.58 -2.89
CA TYR A 70 -5.19 15.09 -1.59
C TYR A 70 -5.94 13.81 -1.19
N PRO A 71 -5.33 12.94 -0.38
CA PRO A 71 -6.03 11.77 0.15
C PRO A 71 -6.93 12.18 1.32
N GLY A 72 -8.12 11.58 1.42
CA GLY A 72 -8.97 11.71 2.62
C GLY A 72 -8.37 10.96 3.82
N GLN A 73 -7.58 9.91 3.57
CA GLN A 73 -6.83 9.18 4.58
C GLN A 73 -5.47 8.72 4.02
N SER A 74 -4.38 8.92 4.77
CA SER A 74 -3.04 8.45 4.38
C SER A 74 -3.02 6.92 4.32
N ASN A 75 -2.56 6.35 3.20
CA ASN A 75 -2.42 4.90 3.06
C ASN A 75 -1.20 4.36 3.86
N MET A 76 -0.34 5.25 4.37
CA MET A 76 0.78 4.92 5.25
C MET A 76 0.37 4.93 6.72
N THR A 77 0.03 6.11 7.26
CA THR A 77 -0.15 6.32 8.71
C THR A 77 -1.60 6.21 9.18
N GLY A 78 -2.57 6.09 8.26
CA GLY A 78 -3.99 6.09 8.61
C GLY A 78 -4.57 7.44 9.02
N ARG A 79 -3.77 8.52 9.13
CA ARG A 79 -4.29 9.85 9.48
C ARG A 79 -5.32 10.32 8.45
N ARG A 80 -6.38 10.97 8.91
CA ARG A 80 -7.44 11.57 8.08
C ARG A 80 -7.14 13.06 7.88
N LEU A 81 -7.28 13.55 6.65
CA LEU A 81 -6.96 14.93 6.29
C LEU A 81 -8.21 15.82 6.32
N PRO A 82 -8.09 17.14 6.51
CA PRO A 82 -9.23 18.05 6.54
C PRO A 82 -10.14 17.94 5.30
N LEU A 83 -11.39 17.53 5.50
CA LEU A 83 -12.39 17.44 4.43
C LEU A 83 -13.04 18.80 4.10
N ASN A 84 -12.72 19.86 4.85
CA ASN A 84 -13.27 21.20 4.64
C ASN A 84 -12.54 22.04 3.56
N TRP A 85 -11.36 21.60 3.10
CA TRP A 85 -10.56 22.31 2.12
C TRP A 85 -11.29 22.64 0.80
N PRO A 86 -12.13 21.77 0.20
CA PRO A 86 -12.81 22.09 -1.05
C PRO A 86 -13.77 23.27 -0.93
N GLY A 87 -14.57 23.30 0.14
CA GLY A 87 -15.44 24.44 0.43
C GLY A 87 -14.65 25.72 0.74
N ARG A 88 -13.51 25.61 1.44
CA ARG A 88 -12.63 26.77 1.69
C ARG A 88 -11.96 27.31 0.43
N ILE A 89 -11.39 26.44 -0.42
CA ILE A 89 -10.79 26.81 -1.72
C ILE A 89 -11.83 27.51 -2.59
N ARG A 90 -13.05 26.98 -2.68
CA ARG A 90 -14.13 27.54 -3.51
C ARG A 90 -14.63 28.90 -3.02
N ARG A 91 -14.67 29.13 -1.69
CA ARG A 91 -15.06 30.42 -1.10
C ARG A 91 -13.91 31.44 -1.07
N SER A 92 -12.67 30.99 -1.16
CA SER A 92 -11.50 31.86 -1.13
C SER A 92 -11.31 32.57 -2.46
N PHE A 93 -10.86 33.82 -2.43
CA PHE A 93 -10.60 34.60 -3.64
C PHE A 93 -9.30 34.13 -4.32
N HIS A 94 -9.38 33.01 -5.04
CA HIS A 94 -8.28 32.52 -5.86
C HIS A 94 -8.22 33.33 -7.17
N LYS A 95 -7.00 33.65 -7.62
CA LYS A 95 -6.77 34.34 -8.90
C LYS A 95 -7.15 33.51 -10.13
N ALA A 96 -7.45 32.23 -9.94
CA ALA A 96 -7.79 31.26 -10.98
C ALA A 96 -8.79 30.21 -10.47
N ALA A 97 -9.61 29.68 -11.38
CA ALA A 97 -10.51 28.57 -11.11
C ALA A 97 -9.70 27.37 -10.60
N THR A 98 -9.97 26.97 -9.36
CA THR A 98 -9.21 25.93 -8.65
C THR A 98 -10.19 24.82 -8.22
N TYR A 99 -9.97 23.63 -8.76
CA TYR A 99 -10.78 22.44 -8.53
C TYR A 99 -10.09 21.48 -7.55
N THR A 100 -10.86 20.57 -6.96
CA THR A 100 -10.39 19.63 -5.95
C THR A 100 -10.64 18.17 -6.30
N LEU A 101 -9.61 17.32 -6.12
CA LEU A 101 -9.66 15.88 -6.29
C LEU A 101 -9.35 15.18 -4.97
N LEU A 102 -10.38 14.61 -4.33
CA LEU A 102 -10.24 13.80 -3.13
C LEU A 102 -9.95 12.35 -3.52
N ASP A 103 -8.79 11.81 -3.14
CA ASP A 103 -8.57 10.36 -3.10
C ASP A 103 -9.18 9.81 -1.81
N ALA A 104 -10.43 9.35 -1.91
CA ALA A 104 -11.16 8.77 -0.80
C ALA A 104 -10.93 7.24 -0.68
N ALA A 105 -10.05 6.63 -1.49
CA ALA A 105 -9.93 5.17 -1.58
C ALA A 105 -9.54 4.50 -0.25
N ALA A 106 -8.71 5.15 0.58
CA ALA A 106 -8.38 4.67 1.93
C ALA A 106 -9.28 5.22 3.04
N LEU A 107 -10.01 6.31 2.78
CA LEU A 107 -10.98 6.87 3.72
C LEU A 107 -12.23 5.98 3.74
N ALA A 108 -12.81 5.73 2.57
CA ALA A 108 -14.07 5.00 2.38
C ALA A 108 -14.00 3.50 2.78
N SER A 109 -12.82 2.95 3.06
CA SER A 109 -12.70 1.59 3.63
C SER A 109 -12.97 1.55 5.13
N THR A 110 -12.91 2.68 5.84
CA THR A 110 -13.06 2.74 7.31
C THR A 110 -13.80 3.98 7.80
N ALA A 111 -14.40 4.79 6.93
CA ALA A 111 -15.12 6.02 7.27
C ALA A 111 -16.37 6.21 6.40
N PRO A 112 -17.44 6.84 6.91
CA PRO A 112 -18.50 7.35 6.05
C PRO A 112 -17.95 8.49 5.18
N LEU A 113 -18.35 8.52 3.91
CA LEU A 113 -18.08 9.62 3.01
C LEU A 113 -19.36 10.47 2.88
N ASP A 114 -19.38 11.62 3.53
CA ASP A 114 -20.48 12.57 3.44
C ASP A 114 -20.23 13.57 2.30
N LEU A 115 -21.18 13.64 1.36
CA LEU A 115 -21.23 14.58 0.24
C LEU A 115 -22.58 15.31 0.17
N SER A 116 -23.34 15.32 1.27
CA SER A 116 -24.71 15.86 1.33
C SER A 116 -24.77 17.37 1.14
N ASP A 117 -23.72 18.11 1.51
CA ASP A 117 -23.55 19.54 1.23
C ASP A 117 -22.68 19.77 -0.03
N PRO A 118 -23.27 20.21 -1.17
CA PRO A 118 -22.51 20.55 -2.37
C PRO A 118 -21.52 21.71 -2.17
N ALA A 119 -21.74 22.60 -1.19
CA ALA A 119 -20.90 23.76 -0.92
C ALA A 119 -19.56 23.40 -0.25
N THR A 120 -19.45 22.22 0.36
CA THR A 120 -18.20 21.68 0.94
C THR A 120 -17.69 20.43 0.24
N ALA A 121 -18.54 19.69 -0.49
CA ALA A 121 -18.13 18.52 -1.27
C ALA A 121 -17.00 18.83 -2.29
N PRO A 122 -16.04 17.91 -2.53
CA PRO A 122 -15.03 18.04 -3.59
C PRO A 122 -15.62 18.18 -5.00
N ASP A 123 -14.83 18.64 -5.96
CA ASP A 123 -15.20 18.61 -7.38
C ASP A 123 -15.19 17.18 -7.95
N PHE A 124 -14.22 16.39 -7.50
CA PHE A 124 -14.01 14.99 -7.91
C PHE A 124 -13.65 14.15 -6.69
N VAL A 125 -14.24 12.96 -6.57
CA VAL A 125 -13.90 11.98 -5.53
C VAL A 125 -13.59 10.62 -6.15
N ALA A 126 -12.36 10.15 -5.98
CA ALA A 126 -11.92 8.84 -6.45
C ALA A 126 -12.08 7.78 -5.36
N LEU A 127 -12.69 6.64 -5.72
CA LEU A 127 -13.04 5.54 -4.82
C LEU A 127 -12.56 4.19 -5.36
N SER A 128 -12.42 3.21 -4.47
CA SER A 128 -11.98 1.85 -4.80
C SER A 128 -12.80 0.83 -4.01
N PHE A 129 -13.77 0.19 -4.67
CA PHE A 129 -14.73 -0.69 -3.99
C PHE A 129 -14.08 -1.95 -3.39
N TYR A 130 -13.02 -2.47 -4.03
CA TYR A 130 -12.23 -3.57 -3.47
C TYR A 130 -11.56 -3.23 -2.12
N LYS A 131 -11.33 -1.95 -1.80
CA LYS A 131 -10.83 -1.55 -0.47
C LYS A 131 -11.92 -1.54 0.61
N ILE A 132 -13.20 -1.48 0.21
CA ILE A 132 -14.36 -1.49 1.12
C ILE A 132 -14.87 -2.92 1.29
N PHE A 133 -14.99 -3.67 0.19
CA PHE A 133 -15.67 -4.96 0.12
C PHE A 133 -14.75 -6.17 -0.15
N GLY A 134 -13.47 -5.95 -0.46
CA GLY A 134 -12.53 -6.99 -0.91
C GLY A 134 -12.71 -7.42 -2.38
N PHE A 135 -13.96 -7.46 -2.85
CA PHE A 135 -14.38 -7.69 -4.23
C PHE A 135 -15.69 -6.93 -4.45
N PRO A 136 -15.97 -6.33 -5.63
CA PRO A 136 -15.26 -6.44 -6.91
C PRO A 136 -14.10 -5.45 -7.11
N ASN A 137 -13.20 -5.80 -8.04
CA ASN A 137 -12.02 -5.00 -8.44
C ASN A 137 -12.35 -3.83 -9.38
N ILE A 138 -13.25 -2.96 -8.94
CA ILE A 138 -13.61 -1.71 -9.63
C ILE A 138 -13.53 -0.50 -8.68
N GLY A 139 -13.50 0.69 -9.27
CA GLY A 139 -13.56 1.96 -8.57
C GLY A 139 -14.64 2.85 -9.16
N ALA A 140 -14.81 4.04 -8.58
CA ALA A 140 -15.72 5.06 -9.09
C ALA A 140 -15.06 6.44 -9.06
N LEU A 141 -15.51 7.32 -9.94
CA LEU A 141 -15.29 8.75 -9.84
C LEU A 141 -16.63 9.44 -9.60
N ILE A 142 -16.84 9.98 -8.41
CA ILE A 142 -17.97 10.89 -8.15
C ILE A 142 -17.58 12.28 -8.65
N VAL A 143 -18.47 12.93 -9.39
CA VAL A 143 -18.24 14.24 -10.03
C VAL A 143 -19.31 15.22 -9.55
N ARG A 144 -18.92 16.39 -9.01
CA ARG A 144 -19.90 17.46 -8.72
C ARG A 144 -20.44 18.00 -10.05
N LYS A 145 -21.77 18.10 -10.18
CA LYS A 145 -22.45 18.47 -11.43
C LYS A 145 -21.92 19.78 -12.04
N ASP A 146 -21.67 20.81 -11.24
CA ASP A 146 -21.15 22.10 -11.72
C ASP A 146 -19.76 21.95 -12.37
N SER A 147 -18.96 21.00 -11.89
CA SER A 147 -17.58 20.76 -12.33
C SER A 147 -17.47 19.77 -13.49
N GLN A 148 -18.58 19.19 -13.96
CA GLN A 148 -18.55 18.19 -15.04
C GLN A 148 -18.01 18.76 -16.37
N HIS A 149 -18.14 20.07 -16.59
CA HIS A 149 -17.76 20.73 -17.84
C HIS A 149 -16.26 20.64 -18.15
N VAL A 150 -15.38 20.55 -17.13
CA VAL A 150 -13.94 20.34 -17.36
C VAL A 150 -13.61 18.90 -17.80
N LEU A 151 -14.53 17.95 -17.58
CA LEU A 151 -14.40 16.58 -18.07
C LEU A 151 -14.88 16.43 -19.53
N GLN A 152 -15.69 17.37 -20.03
CA GLN A 152 -16.30 17.26 -21.36
C GLN A 152 -15.29 17.37 -22.52
N ASN A 153 -14.19 18.11 -22.35
CA ASN A 153 -13.26 18.40 -23.44
C ASN A 153 -12.20 17.30 -23.70
N ARG A 154 -12.29 16.14 -23.02
CA ARG A 154 -11.39 14.99 -23.22
C ARG A 154 -11.22 14.66 -24.71
N ARG A 155 -9.97 14.62 -25.18
CA ARG A 155 -9.62 14.39 -26.59
C ARG A 155 -9.67 12.90 -26.93
N TYR A 156 -9.04 12.05 -26.12
CA TYR A 156 -9.07 10.60 -26.28
C TYR A 156 -10.52 10.08 -26.28
N PHE A 157 -10.79 9.10 -27.13
CA PHE A 157 -12.01 8.32 -27.18
C PHE A 157 -11.66 6.85 -27.42
N GLY A 158 -12.32 5.94 -26.70
CA GLY A 158 -12.42 4.52 -27.05
C GLY A 158 -13.77 4.19 -27.69
N GLY A 159 -13.90 2.97 -28.23
CA GLY A 159 -15.21 2.44 -28.61
C GLY A 159 -16.20 2.52 -27.43
N GLY A 160 -17.49 2.73 -27.70
CA GLY A 160 -18.49 2.98 -26.65
C GLY A 160 -18.66 4.46 -26.28
N THR A 161 -17.65 5.31 -26.49
CA THR A 161 -17.70 6.78 -26.23
C THR A 161 -17.97 7.64 -27.47
N VAL A 162 -18.04 7.01 -28.64
CA VAL A 162 -18.26 7.61 -29.95
C VAL A 162 -19.29 6.82 -30.74
N ASP A 163 -20.07 7.51 -31.55
CA ASP A 163 -21.12 6.94 -32.41
C ASP A 163 -20.64 6.75 -33.86
N MET A 164 -19.63 7.53 -34.28
CA MET A 164 -19.04 7.44 -35.61
C MET A 164 -17.57 7.86 -35.59
N ILE A 165 -16.73 7.18 -36.39
CA ILE A 165 -15.32 7.52 -36.62
C ILE A 165 -15.05 7.43 -38.12
N ILE A 166 -14.42 8.44 -38.70
CA ILE A 166 -13.78 8.33 -40.02
C ILE A 166 -12.27 8.26 -39.79
N SER A 167 -11.62 7.26 -40.39
CA SER A 167 -10.19 6.96 -40.21
C SER A 167 -9.37 6.95 -41.50
N ILE A 168 -10.04 6.90 -42.66
CA ILE A 168 -9.42 6.93 -43.99
C ILE A 168 -9.93 8.18 -44.70
N ASN A 169 -9.01 9.00 -45.22
CA ASN A 169 -9.25 10.28 -45.91
C ASN A 169 -9.89 11.40 -45.09
N ASP A 170 -10.24 11.17 -43.82
CA ASP A 170 -10.65 12.18 -42.83
C ASP A 170 -10.25 11.70 -41.41
N THR A 171 -10.36 12.58 -40.41
CA THR A 171 -10.08 12.33 -38.97
C THR A 171 -11.26 12.70 -38.06
N TRP A 172 -12.41 13.06 -38.65
CA TRP A 172 -13.63 13.40 -37.93
C TRP A 172 -14.21 12.22 -37.15
N HIS A 173 -14.83 12.53 -36.00
CA HIS A 173 -15.54 11.56 -35.15
C HIS A 173 -16.69 12.25 -34.40
N ALA A 174 -17.81 11.54 -34.22
CA ALA A 174 -18.90 11.96 -33.35
C ALA A 174 -18.74 11.31 -31.97
N LYS A 175 -18.57 12.12 -30.93
CA LYS A 175 -18.65 11.68 -29.53
C LYS A 175 -20.11 11.65 -29.10
N LYS A 176 -20.44 10.70 -28.23
CA LYS A 176 -21.70 10.73 -27.49
C LYS A 176 -21.81 12.01 -26.67
N ASP A 177 -23.04 12.47 -26.47
CA ASP A 177 -23.35 13.72 -25.74
C ASP A 177 -24.50 13.57 -24.74
N SER A 178 -25.24 12.46 -24.78
CA SER A 178 -26.33 12.07 -23.87
C SER A 178 -26.00 12.21 -22.38
N SER A 179 -24.80 11.80 -21.97
CA SER A 179 -24.40 11.78 -20.56
C SER A 179 -22.88 11.92 -20.37
N ILE A 180 -22.45 12.32 -19.18
CA ILE A 180 -21.02 12.49 -18.88
C ILE A 180 -20.26 11.15 -18.77
N HIS A 181 -20.92 10.08 -18.31
CA HIS A 181 -20.28 8.78 -18.10
C HIS A 181 -20.01 8.07 -19.44
N GLU A 182 -20.96 8.10 -20.37
CA GLU A 182 -20.79 7.56 -21.73
C GLU A 182 -19.61 8.18 -22.51
N ARG A 183 -19.09 9.35 -22.08
CA ARG A 183 -17.95 10.02 -22.71
C ARG A 183 -16.60 9.71 -22.06
N LEU A 184 -16.63 8.96 -20.96
CA LEU A 184 -15.48 8.61 -20.12
C LEU A 184 -15.29 7.09 -20.00
N GLU A 185 -16.35 6.32 -20.27
CA GLU A 185 -16.39 4.87 -20.20
C GLU A 185 -15.92 4.23 -21.51
N ASP A 186 -14.59 4.22 -21.69
CA ASP A 186 -13.96 3.59 -22.87
C ASP A 186 -14.10 2.06 -22.86
N GLY A 187 -14.61 1.51 -23.95
CA GLY A 187 -14.72 0.08 -24.22
C GLY A 187 -15.92 -0.59 -23.56
N THR A 188 -15.90 -1.92 -23.52
CA THR A 188 -16.92 -2.70 -22.81
C THR A 188 -16.66 -2.60 -21.30
N LEU A 189 -17.61 -2.01 -20.57
CA LEU A 189 -17.58 -1.95 -19.11
C LEU A 189 -17.50 -3.34 -18.47
N PRO A 190 -16.89 -3.49 -17.28
CA PRO A 190 -16.81 -4.76 -16.57
C PRO A 190 -18.15 -5.10 -15.89
N PHE A 191 -19.20 -5.35 -16.68
CA PHE A 191 -20.59 -5.51 -16.22
C PHE A 191 -20.74 -6.57 -15.13
N HIS A 192 -20.04 -7.70 -15.20
CA HIS A 192 -20.01 -8.70 -14.11
C HIS A 192 -19.52 -8.12 -12.77
N SER A 193 -18.52 -7.23 -12.79
CA SER A 193 -18.05 -6.53 -11.60
C SER A 193 -19.04 -5.47 -11.13
N ILE A 194 -19.79 -4.85 -12.04
CA ILE A 194 -20.85 -3.87 -11.69
C ILE A 194 -22.02 -4.60 -11.02
N PHE A 195 -22.47 -5.75 -11.53
CA PHE A 195 -23.48 -6.58 -10.86
C PHE A 195 -22.99 -7.12 -9.50
N ALA A 196 -21.73 -7.55 -9.41
CA ALA A 196 -21.15 -7.98 -8.13
C ALA A 196 -21.08 -6.86 -7.08
N LEU A 197 -21.06 -5.59 -7.49
CA LEU A 197 -21.01 -4.45 -6.59
C LEU A 197 -22.32 -4.27 -5.82
N ASP A 198 -23.47 -4.48 -6.47
CA ASP A 198 -24.78 -4.47 -5.81
C ASP A 198 -24.84 -5.54 -4.71
N HIS A 199 -24.46 -6.78 -5.03
CA HIS A 199 -24.35 -7.85 -4.03
C HIS A 199 -23.37 -7.50 -2.89
N ALA A 200 -22.24 -6.87 -3.20
CA ALA A 200 -21.27 -6.43 -2.18
C ALA A 200 -21.88 -5.37 -1.24
N MET A 201 -22.58 -4.36 -1.78
CA MET A 201 -23.27 -3.34 -1.00
C MET A 201 -24.38 -3.94 -0.12
N ASN A 202 -25.24 -4.79 -0.70
CA ASN A 202 -26.33 -5.47 0.01
C ASN A 202 -25.81 -6.39 1.14
N VAL A 203 -24.71 -7.13 0.91
CA VAL A 203 -24.07 -7.94 1.95
C VAL A 203 -23.45 -7.07 3.04
N HIS A 204 -22.84 -5.94 2.67
CA HIS A 204 -22.20 -5.02 3.60
C HIS A 204 -23.22 -4.33 4.53
N GLU A 205 -24.39 -3.92 4.01
CA GLU A 205 -25.50 -3.43 4.83
C GLU A 205 -26.06 -4.53 5.75
N ARG A 206 -26.30 -5.74 5.22
CA ARG A 206 -26.80 -6.87 6.00
C ARG A 206 -25.88 -7.26 7.17
N LEU A 207 -24.56 -7.15 7.00
CA LEU A 207 -23.57 -7.53 8.03
C LEU A 207 -23.32 -6.43 9.07
N TYR A 208 -23.36 -5.16 8.67
CA TYR A 208 -22.94 -4.04 9.53
C TYR A 208 -24.06 -3.02 9.82
N GLY A 209 -25.31 -3.35 9.48
CA GLY A 209 -26.50 -2.56 9.75
C GLY A 209 -26.74 -1.43 8.73
N PRO A 210 -27.79 -0.60 8.91
CA PRO A 210 -28.24 0.40 7.93
C PRO A 210 -27.28 1.60 7.76
N ASN A 211 -26.22 1.69 8.56
CA ASN A 211 -25.17 2.71 8.42
C ASN A 211 -23.77 2.08 8.55
N PRO A 212 -23.37 1.15 7.67
CA PRO A 212 -22.20 0.29 7.85
C PRO A 212 -20.93 1.06 8.22
N MET A 213 -20.63 2.10 7.45
CA MET A 213 -19.37 2.85 7.58
C MET A 213 -19.27 3.62 8.89
N LYS A 214 -20.39 3.98 9.53
CA LYS A 214 -20.38 4.62 10.86
C LYS A 214 -19.96 3.61 11.92
N PHE A 215 -20.55 2.42 11.93
CA PHE A 215 -20.21 1.35 12.87
C PHE A 215 -18.78 0.84 12.65
N ILE A 216 -18.38 0.59 11.40
CA ILE A 216 -17.02 0.20 11.03
C ILE A 216 -16.01 1.27 11.46
N SER A 217 -16.30 2.57 11.26
CA SER A 217 -15.38 3.63 11.69
C SER A 217 -15.17 3.66 13.20
N MET A 218 -16.22 3.45 14.01
CA MET A 218 -16.04 3.39 15.47
C MET A 218 -15.30 2.12 15.91
N HIS A 219 -15.71 0.96 15.39
CA HIS A 219 -15.08 -0.35 15.69
C HIS A 219 -13.59 -0.35 15.37
N THR A 220 -13.23 0.01 14.14
CA THR A 220 -11.83 0.02 13.68
C THR A 220 -11.00 1.10 14.37
N SER A 221 -11.59 2.24 14.76
CA SER A 221 -10.91 3.25 15.60
C SER A 221 -10.60 2.71 17.00
N GLN A 222 -11.55 2.01 17.61
CA GLN A 222 -11.38 1.41 18.94
C GLN A 222 -10.32 0.31 18.94
N LEU A 223 -10.31 -0.56 17.93
CA LEU A 223 -9.23 -1.55 17.73
C LEU A 223 -7.88 -0.89 17.41
N GLY A 224 -7.88 0.17 16.60
CA GLY A 224 -6.69 0.96 16.28
C GLY A 224 -6.08 1.59 17.53
N LYS A 225 -6.90 2.07 18.47
CA LYS A 225 -6.45 2.54 19.79
C LYS A 225 -5.84 1.42 20.62
N GLN A 226 -6.51 0.29 20.76
CA GLN A 226 -5.99 -0.86 21.52
C GLN A 226 -4.62 -1.31 20.99
N LEU A 227 -4.47 -1.38 19.67
CA LEU A 227 -3.21 -1.74 19.03
C LEU A 227 -2.14 -0.66 19.24
N TYR A 228 -2.48 0.63 19.09
CA TYR A 228 -1.54 1.73 19.31
C TYR A 228 -1.05 1.79 20.75
N ASP A 229 -1.95 1.75 21.73
CA ASP A 229 -1.62 1.78 23.15
C ASP A 229 -0.74 0.57 23.52
N GLY A 230 -1.08 -0.62 23.00
CA GLY A 230 -0.30 -1.85 23.20
C GLY A 230 1.11 -1.76 22.61
N LEU A 231 1.26 -1.41 21.34
CA LEU A 231 2.58 -1.29 20.69
C LEU A 231 3.44 -0.19 21.32
N SER A 232 2.82 0.92 21.75
CA SER A 232 3.52 2.02 22.47
C SER A 232 3.97 1.60 23.87
N GLY A 233 3.26 0.66 24.50
CA GLY A 233 3.61 0.11 25.82
C GLY A 233 4.74 -0.92 25.80
N LEU A 234 5.00 -1.58 24.66
CA LEU A 234 6.04 -2.61 24.55
C LEU A 234 7.45 -2.00 24.62
N LYS A 235 8.18 -2.37 25.68
CA LYS A 235 9.56 -1.93 25.94
C LYS A 235 10.46 -3.12 26.24
N HIS A 236 11.74 -2.98 25.88
CA HIS A 236 12.82 -3.85 26.32
C HIS A 236 13.15 -3.61 27.80
N ALA A 237 13.90 -4.51 28.42
CA ALA A 237 14.26 -4.43 29.85
C ALA A 237 15.05 -3.16 30.22
N ASN A 238 15.73 -2.53 29.26
CA ASN A 238 16.43 -1.25 29.42
C ASN A 238 15.55 -0.01 29.16
N GLY A 239 14.23 -0.20 28.98
CA GLY A 239 13.26 0.88 28.75
C GLY A 239 13.12 1.36 27.29
N MET A 240 13.96 0.88 26.36
CA MET A 240 13.86 1.22 24.94
C MET A 240 12.54 0.69 24.34
N PRO A 241 11.77 1.47 23.56
CA PRO A 241 10.56 0.99 22.90
C PRO A 241 10.87 -0.05 21.81
N VAL A 242 10.08 -1.13 21.78
CA VAL A 242 10.18 -2.19 20.76
C VAL A 242 9.72 -1.70 19.39
N CYS A 243 8.75 -0.78 19.34
CA CYS A 243 8.20 -0.26 18.10
C CYS A 243 8.45 1.25 17.97
N ARG A 244 9.14 1.67 16.90
CA ARG A 244 9.18 3.06 16.47
C ARG A 244 7.95 3.32 15.60
N ILE A 245 6.89 3.88 16.20
CA ILE A 245 5.62 4.17 15.53
C ILE A 245 5.69 5.53 14.82
N TYR A 246 5.20 5.59 13.59
CA TYR A 246 5.13 6.81 12.79
C TYR A 246 3.68 7.31 12.73
N LYS A 247 3.42 8.45 13.38
CA LYS A 247 2.15 9.17 13.33
C LYS A 247 2.39 10.65 13.09
N ASP A 248 1.38 11.34 12.60
CA ASP A 248 1.34 12.81 12.56
C ASP A 248 1.01 13.34 13.96
N ASP A 249 1.39 14.58 14.28
CA ASP A 249 1.12 15.15 15.60
C ASP A 249 -0.39 15.32 15.83
N ASN A 250 -1.12 15.71 14.79
CA ASN A 250 -2.57 15.85 14.79
C ASN A 250 -3.34 14.51 14.79
N ALA A 251 -2.66 13.37 14.64
CA ALA A 251 -3.28 12.05 14.66
C ALA A 251 -3.51 11.51 16.08
N ILE A 252 -4.77 11.20 16.40
CA ILE A 252 -5.22 10.67 17.70
C ILE A 252 -5.88 9.30 17.53
N TYR A 253 -5.17 8.22 17.88
CA TYR A 253 -5.76 6.87 17.84
C TYR A 253 -6.91 6.74 18.84
N GLY A 254 -8.08 6.32 18.35
CA GLY A 254 -9.33 6.29 19.09
C GLY A 254 -10.32 7.38 18.67
N ASP A 255 -9.85 8.47 18.06
CA ASP A 255 -10.72 9.46 17.42
C ASP A 255 -10.90 9.13 15.92
N PRO A 256 -12.09 8.64 15.51
CA PRO A 256 -12.35 8.32 14.11
C PRO A 256 -12.41 9.57 13.20
N THR A 257 -12.47 10.78 13.72
CA THR A 257 -12.52 11.99 12.86
C THR A 257 -11.16 12.31 12.25
N VAL A 258 -10.07 12.07 12.99
CA VAL A 258 -8.68 12.41 12.60
C VAL A 258 -7.79 11.20 12.31
N GLN A 259 -8.17 9.99 12.72
CA GLN A 259 -7.31 8.80 12.57
C GLN A 259 -8.10 7.54 12.20
N GLY A 260 -7.58 6.79 11.23
CA GLY A 260 -8.03 5.45 10.88
C GLY A 260 -7.23 4.35 11.59
N SER A 261 -7.63 3.10 11.35
CA SER A 261 -7.13 1.88 12.01
C SER A 261 -5.80 1.33 11.48
N THR A 262 -5.00 2.17 10.84
CA THR A 262 -3.70 1.80 10.25
C THR A 262 -2.58 2.31 11.15
N ILE A 263 -1.58 1.47 11.43
CA ILE A 263 -0.39 1.86 12.21
C ILE A 263 0.86 1.50 11.40
N ALA A 264 1.69 2.50 11.09
CA ALA A 264 3.01 2.31 10.49
C ALA A 264 4.09 2.35 11.58
N PHE A 265 5.02 1.40 11.57
CA PHE A 265 6.11 1.33 12.54
C PHE A 265 7.33 0.55 12.00
N ASN A 266 8.48 0.69 12.64
CA ASN A 266 9.57 -0.29 12.56
C ASN A 266 9.75 -0.98 13.92
N VAL A 267 10.26 -2.20 13.91
CA VAL A 267 10.68 -2.91 15.13
C VAL A 267 12.15 -2.58 15.42
N GLN A 268 12.46 -2.37 16.69
CA GLN A 268 13.80 -2.12 17.23
C GLN A 268 14.17 -3.20 18.25
N LEU A 269 15.46 -3.50 18.35
CA LEU A 269 16.02 -4.39 19.36
C LEU A 269 16.51 -3.62 20.58
N ALA A 270 16.91 -4.32 21.64
CA ALA A 270 17.31 -3.70 22.90
C ALA A 270 18.53 -2.75 22.76
N ASP A 271 19.38 -2.95 21.76
CA ASP A 271 20.52 -2.09 21.42
C ASP A 271 20.15 -0.87 20.55
N GLY A 272 18.87 -0.71 20.18
CA GLY A 272 18.38 0.35 19.31
C GLY A 272 18.55 0.09 17.81
N SER A 273 19.12 -1.06 17.41
CA SER A 273 19.17 -1.47 16.00
C SER A 273 17.77 -1.77 15.47
N MET A 274 17.53 -1.44 14.20
CA MET A 274 16.27 -1.74 13.51
C MET A 274 16.26 -3.18 13.03
N VAL A 275 15.11 -3.85 13.15
CA VAL A 275 14.83 -5.12 12.48
C VAL A 275 14.36 -4.84 11.04
N GLY A 276 14.74 -5.68 10.09
CA GLY A 276 14.27 -5.59 8.72
C GLY A 276 12.75 -5.72 8.63
N PHE A 277 12.08 -4.88 7.83
CA PHE A 277 10.62 -4.97 7.67
C PHE A 277 10.16 -6.26 6.97
N GLU A 278 11.01 -6.90 6.14
CA GLU A 278 10.71 -8.20 5.54
C GLU A 278 10.89 -9.33 6.58
N GLU A 279 11.87 -9.22 7.48
CA GLU A 279 12.06 -10.17 8.60
C GLU A 279 10.85 -10.16 9.54
N VAL A 280 10.27 -8.99 9.79
CA VAL A 280 9.03 -8.87 10.59
C VAL A 280 7.81 -9.43 9.82
N GLU A 281 7.76 -9.28 8.50
CA GLU A 281 6.70 -9.86 7.66
C GLU A 281 6.78 -11.39 7.62
N GLU A 282 7.98 -11.96 7.40
CA GLU A 282 8.22 -13.40 7.41
C GLU A 282 7.91 -14.03 8.80
N ALA A 283 8.36 -13.40 9.89
CA ALA A 283 8.07 -13.88 11.24
C ALA A 283 6.58 -13.77 11.63
N ALA A 284 5.83 -12.85 11.01
CA ALA A 284 4.39 -12.74 11.16
C ALA A 284 3.65 -13.81 10.33
N ASP A 285 4.07 -14.03 9.08
CA ASP A 285 3.56 -15.08 8.19
C ASP A 285 3.72 -16.48 8.81
N GLU A 286 4.84 -16.78 9.48
CA GLU A 286 5.05 -18.03 10.24
C GLU A 286 4.00 -18.26 11.35
N ARG A 287 3.36 -17.19 11.83
CA ARG A 287 2.28 -17.24 12.84
C ARG A 287 0.89 -17.02 12.23
N ASN A 288 0.76 -17.04 10.90
CA ASN A 288 -0.47 -16.75 10.15
C ASN A 288 -1.00 -15.32 10.38
N ILE A 289 -0.10 -14.36 10.62
CA ILE A 289 -0.41 -12.94 10.81
C ILE A 289 0.00 -12.18 9.56
N TYR A 290 -0.97 -11.79 8.73
CA TYR A 290 -0.70 -11.07 7.48
C TYR A 290 -0.65 -9.55 7.70
N ILE A 291 0.56 -9.01 7.70
CA ILE A 291 0.84 -7.57 7.70
C ILE A 291 1.24 -7.09 6.30
N ARG A 292 1.49 -5.79 6.13
CA ARG A 292 2.11 -5.25 4.92
C ARG A 292 3.44 -4.59 5.27
N SER A 293 4.51 -4.95 4.58
CA SER A 293 5.81 -4.29 4.74
C SER A 293 6.17 -3.36 3.56
N GLY A 294 7.40 -2.81 3.58
CA GLY A 294 8.04 -2.17 2.43
C GLY A 294 8.06 -0.64 2.41
N SER A 295 8.52 -0.08 1.29
CA SER A 295 8.59 1.38 1.07
C SER A 295 7.23 2.05 0.87
N LEU A 296 6.13 1.28 0.91
CA LEU A 296 4.75 1.71 0.68
C LEU A 296 4.57 2.55 -0.59
N CYS A 297 3.43 3.25 -0.72
CA CYS A 297 3.08 4.03 -1.91
C CYS A 297 2.74 5.48 -1.58
N ASN A 298 3.31 6.02 -0.50
CA ASN A 298 3.11 7.40 -0.03
C ASN A 298 4.49 8.08 0.13
N PRO A 299 5.18 8.40 -0.98
CA PRO A 299 6.61 8.70 -0.95
C PRO A 299 6.96 9.96 -0.15
N GLY A 300 6.10 10.99 -0.15
CA GLY A 300 6.29 12.19 0.66
C GLY A 300 6.17 11.92 2.17
N GLY A 301 5.16 11.15 2.57
CA GLY A 301 5.02 10.64 3.95
C GLY A 301 6.24 9.83 4.37
N MET A 302 6.61 8.81 3.59
CA MET A 302 7.76 7.93 3.88
C MET A 302 9.07 8.72 4.04
N ALA A 303 9.35 9.66 3.13
CA ALA A 303 10.49 10.56 3.22
C ALA A 303 10.51 11.37 4.52
N THR A 304 9.35 11.88 4.94
CA THR A 304 9.18 12.71 6.13
C THR A 304 9.39 11.89 7.41
N TYR A 305 8.64 10.80 7.58
CA TYR A 305 8.64 10.02 8.82
C TYR A 305 9.91 9.18 9.03
N LEU A 306 10.58 8.78 7.95
CA LEU A 306 11.86 8.04 8.00
C LEU A 306 13.08 8.96 7.86
N GLU A 307 12.89 10.29 7.87
CA GLU A 307 13.95 11.30 7.84
C GLU A 307 14.90 11.18 6.63
N TRP A 308 14.38 10.80 5.45
CA TRP A 308 15.18 10.69 4.23
C TRP A 308 15.22 12.00 3.45
N SER A 309 16.41 12.55 3.24
CA SER A 309 16.61 13.67 2.32
C SER A 309 16.61 13.21 0.85
N PRO A 310 16.30 14.11 -0.12
CA PRO A 310 16.39 13.80 -1.54
C PRO A 310 17.80 13.42 -2.03
N ALA A 311 18.85 13.82 -1.30
CA ALA A 311 20.23 13.45 -1.60
C ALA A 311 20.51 11.99 -1.18
N GLU A 312 20.12 11.62 0.04
CA GLU A 312 20.26 10.25 0.55
C GLU A 312 19.46 9.25 -0.30
N MET A 313 18.23 9.57 -0.71
CA MET A 313 17.45 8.68 -1.59
C MET A 313 18.13 8.44 -2.95
N LYS A 314 18.76 9.47 -3.53
CA LYS A 314 19.52 9.35 -4.78
C LYS A 314 20.79 8.52 -4.58
N ALA A 315 21.49 8.69 -3.45
CA ALA A 315 22.64 7.90 -3.09
C ALA A 315 22.26 6.42 -2.87
N ALA A 316 21.15 6.15 -2.17
CA ALA A 316 20.60 4.80 -2.00
C ALA A 316 20.26 4.15 -3.35
N TYR A 317 19.61 4.88 -4.26
CA TYR A 317 19.36 4.42 -5.63
C TYR A 317 20.65 4.13 -6.40
N ALA A 318 21.66 4.99 -6.29
CA ALA A 318 22.98 4.78 -6.92
C ALA A 318 23.70 3.54 -6.34
N ALA A 319 23.53 3.27 -5.05
CA ALA A 319 24.01 2.08 -4.35
C ALA A 319 23.16 0.81 -4.62
N GLY A 320 22.18 0.87 -5.53
CA GLY A 320 21.41 -0.30 -5.99
C GLY A 320 20.04 -0.49 -5.32
N HIS A 321 19.65 0.30 -4.32
CA HIS A 321 18.33 0.19 -3.71
C HIS A 321 17.20 0.45 -4.73
N ARG A 322 16.18 -0.41 -4.74
CA ARG A 322 14.97 -0.26 -5.57
C ARG A 322 13.74 -0.64 -4.74
N CYS A 323 12.59 -0.02 -5.00
CA CYS A 323 11.32 -0.45 -4.37
C CYS A 323 10.93 -1.90 -4.73
N SER A 324 11.48 -2.45 -5.82
CA SER A 324 11.30 -3.85 -6.25
C SER A 324 12.36 -4.82 -5.71
N ASN A 325 13.39 -4.32 -5.03
CA ASN A 325 14.47 -5.08 -4.42
C ASN A 325 15.13 -4.21 -3.34
N PRO A 326 14.48 -4.06 -2.16
CA PRO A 326 14.84 -3.03 -1.21
C PRO A 326 15.97 -3.49 -0.29
N THR A 327 17.07 -2.73 -0.25
CA THR A 327 17.96 -2.77 0.91
C THR A 327 17.19 -2.19 2.11
N GLN A 328 16.80 -3.02 3.07
CA GLN A 328 15.80 -2.67 4.09
C GLN A 328 16.28 -1.61 5.10
N ILE A 329 17.58 -1.61 5.41
CA ILE A 329 18.24 -0.64 6.30
C ILE A 329 19.47 -0.11 5.58
N MET A 330 19.63 1.22 5.54
CA MET A 330 20.73 1.90 4.88
C MET A 330 21.18 3.09 5.75
N LEU A 331 22.48 3.17 6.06
CA LEU A 331 23.04 4.22 6.93
C LEU A 331 22.32 4.35 8.29
N GLY A 332 21.85 3.23 8.85
CA GLY A 332 21.07 3.18 10.10
C GLY A 332 19.59 3.58 9.96
N LYS A 333 19.15 4.09 8.80
CA LYS A 333 17.75 4.43 8.52
C LYS A 333 17.04 3.26 7.85
N ALA A 334 15.82 2.96 8.27
CA ALA A 334 14.96 2.04 7.53
C ALA A 334 14.54 2.67 6.19
N THR A 335 14.42 1.86 5.14
CA THR A 335 13.93 2.30 3.80
C THR A 335 12.44 2.00 3.58
N GLY A 336 11.82 1.34 4.57
CA GLY A 336 10.43 0.91 4.57
C GLY A 336 9.92 0.70 5.99
N VAL A 337 8.62 0.46 6.12
CA VAL A 337 7.93 0.26 7.41
C VAL A 337 7.12 -1.03 7.39
N VAL A 338 6.85 -1.56 8.58
CA VAL A 338 5.75 -2.49 8.82
C VAL A 338 4.47 -1.68 8.99
N ARG A 339 3.36 -2.17 8.43
CA ARG A 339 2.06 -1.51 8.48
C ARG A 339 0.97 -2.50 8.86
N ALA A 340 0.49 -2.41 10.10
CA ALA A 340 -0.73 -3.06 10.53
C ALA A 340 -1.95 -2.27 10.01
N SER A 341 -3.03 -2.96 9.63
CA SER A 341 -4.23 -2.33 9.07
C SER A 341 -5.47 -3.15 9.43
N LEU A 342 -6.29 -2.64 10.34
CA LEU A 342 -7.45 -3.38 10.86
C LEU A 342 -8.72 -3.01 10.08
N GLY A 343 -9.49 -4.02 9.67
CA GLY A 343 -10.70 -3.86 8.87
C GLY A 343 -11.98 -4.14 9.65
N ALA A 344 -13.12 -4.07 8.96
CA ALA A 344 -14.44 -4.35 9.54
C ALA A 344 -14.56 -5.76 10.15
N MET A 345 -13.87 -6.75 9.57
CA MET A 345 -13.81 -8.13 10.09
C MET A 345 -12.79 -8.37 11.20
N SER A 346 -11.91 -7.40 11.49
CA SER A 346 -10.89 -7.56 12.54
C SER A 346 -11.53 -7.54 13.93
N THR A 347 -10.94 -8.23 14.88
CA THR A 347 -11.44 -8.40 16.24
C THR A 347 -10.42 -7.93 17.28
N ALA A 348 -10.86 -7.76 18.53
CA ALA A 348 -9.95 -7.52 19.64
C ALA A 348 -8.98 -8.70 19.86
N ALA A 349 -9.40 -9.93 19.57
CA ALA A 349 -8.53 -11.11 19.64
C ALA A 349 -7.38 -11.03 18.63
N ASP A 350 -7.62 -10.55 17.41
CA ASP A 350 -6.56 -10.33 16.41
C ASP A 350 -5.53 -9.31 16.89
N VAL A 351 -5.98 -8.23 17.53
CA VAL A 351 -5.10 -7.22 18.15
C VAL A 351 -4.26 -7.84 19.28
N GLN A 352 -4.87 -8.62 20.18
CA GLN A 352 -4.13 -9.27 21.27
C GLN A 352 -3.13 -10.32 20.74
N ASN A 353 -3.50 -11.11 19.74
CA ASN A 353 -2.62 -12.07 19.08
C ASN A 353 -1.42 -11.36 18.41
N PHE A 354 -1.65 -10.20 17.79
CA PHE A 354 -0.59 -9.38 17.19
C PHE A 354 0.38 -8.81 18.23
N LEU A 355 -0.16 -8.22 19.31
CA LEU A 355 0.65 -7.69 20.42
C LEU A 355 1.50 -8.79 21.08
N LYS A 356 0.89 -9.96 21.31
CA LYS A 356 1.57 -11.14 21.82
C LYS A 356 2.68 -11.63 20.87
N PHE A 357 2.45 -11.61 19.56
CA PHE A 357 3.49 -11.91 18.57
C PHE A 357 4.69 -10.98 18.70
N ILE A 358 4.48 -9.65 18.67
CA ILE A 358 5.58 -8.68 18.79
C ILE A 358 6.32 -8.86 20.12
N GLN A 359 5.58 -9.09 21.22
CA GLN A 359 6.15 -9.33 22.54
C GLN A 359 7.04 -10.58 22.57
N GLU A 360 6.54 -11.73 22.14
CA GLU A 360 7.28 -13.00 22.20
C GLU A 360 8.49 -13.07 21.26
N VAL A 361 8.42 -12.43 20.10
CA VAL A 361 9.50 -12.46 19.11
C VAL A 361 10.59 -11.44 19.43
N TYR A 362 10.23 -10.21 19.81
CA TYR A 362 11.19 -9.10 19.85
C TYR A 362 11.53 -8.56 21.24
N VAL A 363 10.67 -8.68 22.26
CA VAL A 363 11.01 -8.18 23.62
C VAL A 363 12.18 -8.98 24.21
N GLY A 364 13.18 -8.26 24.72
CA GLY A 364 14.33 -8.88 25.39
C GLY A 364 15.30 -9.58 24.44
N LYS A 365 15.15 -9.42 23.12
CA LYS A 365 16.16 -9.86 22.16
C LYS A 365 17.24 -8.78 21.97
N VAL A 366 18.48 -9.25 21.93
CA VAL A 366 19.63 -8.51 21.40
C VAL A 366 19.94 -9.12 20.03
N HIS A 367 20.40 -8.31 19.07
CA HIS A 367 20.79 -8.85 17.78
C HIS A 367 21.92 -9.87 17.99
N LYS A 368 21.71 -11.13 17.61
CA LYS A 368 22.84 -12.06 17.46
C LYS A 368 23.61 -11.58 16.25
N LEU A 369 24.66 -10.80 16.48
CA LEU A 369 25.69 -10.52 15.49
C LEU A 369 26.23 -11.88 14.99
N LEU A 370 25.69 -12.34 13.85
CA LEU A 370 26.36 -13.37 13.07
C LEU A 370 27.74 -12.81 12.73
N PRO A 371 28.84 -13.54 13.02
CA PRO A 371 30.17 -13.08 12.67
C PRO A 371 30.19 -12.70 11.21
N ALA A 372 30.65 -11.49 10.89
CA ALA A 372 30.74 -11.04 9.52
C ALA A 372 31.53 -12.09 8.72
N HIS A 373 30.87 -12.73 7.76
CA HIS A 373 31.56 -13.58 6.81
C HIS A 373 32.51 -12.68 6.01
N THR A 374 33.78 -12.69 6.40
CA THR A 374 34.90 -12.22 5.59
C THR A 374 34.96 -13.10 4.36
N THR A 375 34.16 -12.75 3.34
CA THR A 375 34.36 -13.23 1.98
C THR A 375 35.80 -12.88 1.59
N PRO A 376 36.66 -13.88 1.31
CA PRO A 376 38.00 -13.58 0.84
C PRO A 376 37.92 -12.75 -0.43
N TYR A 377 38.75 -11.72 -0.53
CA TYR A 377 38.93 -10.98 -1.78
C TYR A 377 39.38 -11.96 -2.86
N GLY A 378 38.45 -12.35 -3.73
CA GLY A 378 38.71 -13.27 -4.83
C GLY A 378 39.69 -12.63 -5.81
N GLN A 379 40.83 -13.29 -6.00
CA GLN A 379 41.85 -12.85 -6.94
C GLN A 379 41.27 -12.75 -8.36
N THR A 380 41.65 -11.71 -9.09
CA THR A 380 41.26 -11.49 -10.48
C THR A 380 41.79 -12.60 -11.39
N ALA A 381 40.90 -13.38 -12.00
CA ALA A 381 41.21 -14.28 -13.11
C ALA A 381 40.62 -13.72 -14.41
N PRO A 382 41.33 -13.76 -15.58
CA PRO A 382 40.85 -13.13 -16.80
C PRO A 382 39.63 -13.82 -17.43
N LEU A 383 38.80 -13.02 -18.10
CA LEU A 383 37.64 -13.48 -18.87
C LEU A 383 38.07 -14.12 -20.21
N SER A 384 37.61 -15.34 -20.45
CA SER A 384 37.56 -15.96 -21.78
C SER A 384 36.11 -16.09 -22.25
N PRO A 385 35.78 -15.82 -23.52
CA PRO A 385 34.41 -15.82 -24.01
C PRO A 385 33.84 -17.24 -24.18
N PRO A 386 32.53 -17.46 -23.96
CA PRO A 386 31.90 -18.77 -24.09
C PRO A 386 31.64 -19.16 -25.55
N ALA A 387 31.77 -20.46 -25.85
CA ALA A 387 31.46 -21.05 -27.15
C ALA A 387 29.99 -21.54 -27.25
N SER A 388 29.48 -21.57 -28.49
CA SER A 388 28.09 -21.89 -28.85
C SER A 388 27.67 -23.35 -28.56
N PRO A 389 26.37 -23.65 -28.39
CA PRO A 389 25.89 -24.94 -27.88
C PRO A 389 25.84 -26.05 -28.94
N GLY A 390 26.25 -27.26 -28.56
CA GLY A 390 26.11 -28.49 -29.35
C GLY A 390 25.26 -29.54 -28.62
N ILE A 391 24.27 -30.11 -29.32
CA ILE A 391 23.36 -31.14 -28.81
C ILE A 391 24.03 -32.53 -28.92
N LYS A 392 24.07 -33.31 -27.83
CA LYS A 392 24.06 -34.80 -27.89
C LYS A 392 23.29 -35.44 -26.73
N THR A 393 22.55 -36.48 -27.06
CA THR A 393 21.63 -37.27 -26.22
C THR A 393 22.30 -38.56 -25.74
N GLN A 394 21.96 -39.06 -24.53
CA GLN A 394 21.70 -40.50 -24.17
C GLN A 394 21.65 -40.66 -22.62
N VAL A 395 20.51 -41.05 -22.02
CA VAL A 395 20.01 -42.42 -21.72
C VAL A 395 20.60 -43.04 -20.43
N LEU A 396 19.70 -43.44 -19.51
CA LEU A 396 19.94 -44.17 -18.24
C LEU A 396 19.72 -45.68 -18.38
N PRO A 397 20.33 -46.52 -17.52
CA PRO A 397 19.58 -47.37 -16.58
C PRO A 397 20.21 -47.42 -15.15
N LEU A 398 19.47 -47.37 -14.03
CA LEU A 398 18.68 -48.44 -13.34
C LEU A 398 19.52 -49.61 -12.74
N ASN A 399 19.71 -49.67 -11.39
CA ASN A 399 18.99 -50.54 -10.42
C ASN A 399 19.70 -50.77 -9.04
N ILE A 400 18.87 -51.11 -8.05
CA ILE A 400 19.01 -51.34 -6.57
C ILE A 400 19.48 -52.80 -6.24
N PRO A 401 19.51 -53.37 -4.98
CA PRO A 401 19.53 -52.88 -3.58
C PRO A 401 20.46 -53.65 -2.55
N HIS A 402 20.39 -53.28 -1.25
CA HIS A 402 20.74 -54.06 -0.01
C HIS A 402 22.23 -54.33 0.33
N ALA A 403 22.68 -54.50 1.59
CA ALA A 403 22.18 -54.24 2.96
C ALA A 403 23.33 -54.44 4.00
N LEU A 404 23.21 -54.02 5.28
CA LEU A 404 23.73 -54.75 6.47
C LEU A 404 23.39 -54.11 7.85
N HIS A 405 23.68 -54.85 8.93
CA HIS A 405 23.12 -54.80 10.31
C HIS A 405 24.21 -55.17 11.36
N VAL A 406 24.13 -54.95 12.69
CA VAL A 406 23.15 -54.37 13.67
C VAL A 406 23.93 -53.96 14.97
N PRO A 407 23.41 -53.18 15.95
CA PRO A 407 24.14 -52.75 17.16
C PRO A 407 24.00 -53.74 18.34
N PRO A 408 24.56 -53.48 19.55
CA PRO A 408 23.81 -52.86 20.69
C PRO A 408 24.65 -51.86 21.55
N ASN A 409 24.14 -50.83 22.28
CA ASN A 409 23.19 -50.73 23.43
C ASN A 409 23.84 -51.05 24.83
N PRO A 410 23.26 -50.75 26.02
CA PRO A 410 22.82 -49.46 26.64
C PRO A 410 23.37 -49.24 28.09
N GLN A 411 23.03 -48.09 28.75
CA GLN A 411 22.63 -47.90 30.18
C GLN A 411 22.67 -46.39 30.58
N ARG A 412 21.89 -45.83 31.53
CA ARG A 412 20.65 -46.25 32.24
C ARG A 412 19.96 -44.99 32.81
N SER A 413 18.65 -45.03 33.04
CA SER A 413 17.86 -43.97 33.72
C SER A 413 17.65 -44.26 35.21
N GLY A 414 17.30 -43.22 35.99
CA GLY A 414 16.87 -43.33 37.39
C GLY A 414 16.17 -42.04 37.87
N SER A 415 15.08 -42.17 38.63
CA SER A 415 14.24 -41.05 39.08
C SER A 415 13.56 -41.37 40.42
N LEU A 416 13.05 -40.32 41.07
CA LEU A 416 11.99 -40.26 42.09
C LEU A 416 12.34 -40.01 43.58
N THR A 417 11.36 -39.33 44.20
CA THR A 417 11.11 -39.04 45.63
C THR A 417 11.96 -37.94 46.28
N ALA A 418 11.48 -37.13 47.23
CA ALA A 418 10.17 -36.51 47.57
C ALA A 418 10.21 -36.07 49.05
N SER A 419 9.85 -34.83 49.37
CA SER A 419 9.20 -34.42 50.64
C SER A 419 8.98 -32.91 50.67
N ALA A 420 7.99 -32.46 51.45
CA ALA A 420 7.59 -31.06 51.60
C ALA A 420 7.25 -30.76 53.07
N TYR A 421 7.48 -29.52 53.50
CA TYR A 421 6.93 -28.83 54.70
C TYR A 421 7.22 -27.32 54.47
N SER A 422 6.22 -26.43 54.34
CA SER A 422 5.54 -25.66 55.40
C SER A 422 6.47 -24.73 56.22
N ASP A 423 6.14 -23.49 56.60
CA ASP A 423 5.09 -22.50 56.28
C ASP A 423 5.51 -21.17 56.98
N HIS A 424 4.71 -20.12 56.86
CA HIS A 424 4.70 -18.87 57.66
C HIS A 424 5.60 -17.67 57.30
N SER A 425 4.92 -16.51 57.31
CA SER A 425 5.35 -15.11 57.40
C SER A 425 4.72 -14.55 58.71
N PRO A 426 4.69 -13.23 59.05
CA PRO A 426 5.53 -12.06 58.73
C PRO A 426 6.05 -11.33 60.02
N TRP A 427 6.52 -10.07 59.86
CA TRP A 427 6.58 -8.92 60.80
C TRP A 427 7.96 -8.40 61.29
N ASP A 428 8.39 -7.32 60.62
CA ASP A 428 8.66 -5.97 61.13
C ASP A 428 9.68 -5.61 62.24
N ASN A 429 10.28 -4.43 61.98
CA ASN A 429 10.83 -3.42 62.90
C ASN A 429 12.01 -3.78 63.82
N HIS A 430 13.18 -3.22 63.49
CA HIS A 430 13.95 -2.38 64.44
C HIS A 430 14.91 -1.42 63.70
N GLN A 431 14.70 -0.10 63.88
CA GLN A 431 15.75 0.92 63.71
C GLN A 431 16.67 0.92 64.94
N PRO A 432 17.94 1.36 64.79
CA PRO A 432 18.39 2.55 65.53
C PRO A 432 19.34 3.45 64.66
N PRO A 433 20.12 4.41 65.21
CA PRO A 433 19.75 5.82 65.14
C PRO A 433 20.73 6.69 64.31
N ALA A 434 20.35 7.94 64.08
CA ALA A 434 21.17 8.91 63.34
C ALA A 434 22.33 9.47 64.18
N THR A 435 23.53 9.48 63.59
CA THR A 435 24.68 10.30 64.01
C THR A 435 25.19 11.12 62.83
N ALA A 436 25.64 12.35 63.10
CA ALA A 436 25.87 13.36 62.06
C ALA A 436 27.36 13.67 61.85
N LEU A 437 27.71 13.98 60.58
CA LEU A 437 28.94 14.63 60.10
C LEU A 437 30.23 13.76 60.18
N PRO A 438 31.22 13.95 59.27
CA PRO A 438 31.57 15.20 58.59
C PRO A 438 31.53 15.20 57.05
N LYS A 439 31.66 16.41 56.48
CA LYS A 439 31.90 16.63 55.05
C LYS A 439 33.37 16.33 54.71
N SER A 440 33.60 15.40 53.78
CA SER A 440 34.89 15.22 53.12
C SER A 440 34.68 14.77 51.67
N GLN A 441 35.29 15.47 50.72
CA GLN A 441 35.41 15.00 49.33
C GLN A 441 36.23 13.71 49.29
N PRO A 442 35.94 12.81 48.32
CA PRO A 442 36.97 11.95 47.78
C PRO A 442 37.14 12.10 46.26
N ALA A 443 38.37 11.79 45.86
CA ALA A 443 38.96 11.89 44.55
C ALA A 443 38.21 11.22 43.39
N THR A 444 38.53 11.71 42.20
CA THR A 444 38.30 11.10 40.89
C THR A 444 38.82 9.67 40.80
N LEU A 445 38.01 8.77 40.24
CA LEU A 445 38.47 7.54 39.60
C LEU A 445 37.86 7.46 38.20
N SER A 446 38.70 7.13 37.22
CA SER A 446 38.43 7.13 35.79
C SER A 446 37.94 5.77 35.28
N ASP A 447 37.74 5.69 33.96
CA ASP A 447 37.78 4.47 33.15
C ASP A 447 36.48 3.65 33.03
N TYR A 448 35.51 4.24 32.34
CA TYR A 448 34.83 3.55 31.24
C TYR A 448 34.84 4.44 29.99
N GLU A 449 35.40 3.92 28.89
CA GLU A 449 35.57 4.66 27.64
C GLU A 449 34.23 5.04 27.02
N LYS A 450 34.10 6.32 26.65
CA LYS A 450 32.98 6.84 25.87
C LYS A 450 33.34 6.73 24.39
N PRO A 451 32.51 6.14 23.51
CA PRO A 451 32.85 6.02 22.10
C PRO A 451 33.08 7.40 21.46
N PRO A 452 34.04 7.54 20.53
CA PRO A 452 34.42 8.83 19.97
C PRO A 452 33.25 9.47 19.22
N ALA A 453 33.08 10.78 19.41
CA ALA A 453 32.08 11.54 18.67
C ALA A 453 32.39 11.49 17.15
N PRO A 454 31.38 11.37 16.29
CA PRO A 454 31.59 11.43 14.84
C PRO A 454 32.21 12.78 14.44
N PRO A 455 33.10 12.81 13.43
CA PRO A 455 33.78 14.03 13.04
C PRO A 455 32.79 15.11 12.56
N PRO A 456 33.02 16.40 12.87
CA PRO A 456 32.13 17.48 12.47
C PRO A 456 32.05 17.59 10.94
N PHE A 457 30.83 17.77 10.44
CA PHE A 457 30.56 17.89 9.00
C PHE A 457 31.26 19.12 8.40
N ASN A 458 32.14 18.87 7.41
CA ASN A 458 32.82 19.91 6.66
C ASN A 458 32.19 20.09 5.25
N PRO A 459 31.47 21.18 4.97
CA PRO A 459 30.86 21.42 3.65
C PRO A 459 31.85 21.46 2.49
N ALA A 460 33.12 21.82 2.74
CA ALA A 460 34.12 22.00 1.69
C ALA A 460 34.52 20.69 1.00
N ASP A 461 34.47 19.57 1.72
CA ASP A 461 34.87 18.27 1.15
C ASP A 461 33.78 17.68 0.24
N TYR A 462 32.51 18.03 0.50
CA TYR A 462 31.39 17.69 -0.38
C TYR A 462 31.45 18.43 -1.74
N VAL A 463 31.92 19.69 -1.75
CA VAL A 463 32.10 20.47 -2.99
C VAL A 463 33.19 19.88 -3.89
N LYS A 464 34.25 19.30 -3.32
CA LYS A 464 35.33 18.63 -4.07
C LYS A 464 34.82 17.33 -4.75
N LEU A 465 33.96 16.56 -4.08
CA LEU A 465 33.35 15.34 -4.62
C LEU A 465 32.29 15.62 -5.70
N ARG A 466 31.66 16.80 -5.67
CA ARG A 466 30.56 17.15 -6.60
C ARG A 466 31.01 17.30 -8.06
N LYS A 467 32.17 17.91 -8.34
CA LYS A 467 32.58 18.22 -9.72
C LYS A 467 32.87 16.98 -10.58
N PRO A 468 33.66 15.98 -10.13
CA PRO A 468 33.87 14.75 -10.91
C PRO A 468 32.56 13.98 -11.16
N TRP A 469 31.63 14.03 -10.19
CA TRP A 469 30.33 13.38 -10.28
C TRP A 469 29.40 14.03 -11.32
N GLU A 470 29.42 15.36 -11.46
CA GLU A 470 28.63 16.06 -12.48
C GLU A 470 29.13 15.80 -13.92
N GLU A 471 30.45 15.59 -14.10
CA GLU A 471 31.05 15.22 -15.39
C GLU A 471 30.73 13.75 -15.76
N GLU A 472 30.85 12.83 -14.80
CA GLU A 472 30.48 11.42 -14.98
C GLU A 472 28.98 11.26 -15.30
N PHE A 473 28.11 12.02 -14.63
CA PHE A 473 26.66 12.03 -14.91
C PHE A 473 26.29 12.71 -16.26
N ARG A 474 27.25 13.41 -16.90
CA ARG A 474 27.11 13.93 -18.26
C ARG A 474 27.46 12.84 -19.27
N ARG A 475 28.61 12.17 -19.10
CA ARG A 475 29.03 11.00 -19.88
C ARG A 475 27.99 9.88 -19.88
N GLN A 476 27.47 9.51 -18.72
CA GLN A 476 26.48 8.43 -18.61
C GLN A 476 25.16 8.79 -19.31
N ARG A 477 24.77 10.06 -19.39
CA ARG A 477 23.58 10.47 -20.16
C ARG A 477 23.81 10.37 -21.67
N GLU A 478 24.99 10.76 -22.15
CA GLU A 478 25.36 10.67 -23.56
C GLU A 478 25.47 9.20 -24.02
N GLN A 479 26.09 8.34 -23.20
CA GLN A 479 26.16 6.89 -23.43
C GLN A 479 24.80 6.21 -23.41
N ASN A 480 23.95 6.50 -22.41
CA ASN A 480 22.59 5.94 -22.35
C ASN A 480 21.73 6.39 -23.54
N HIS A 481 21.91 7.63 -24.05
CA HIS A 481 21.17 8.09 -25.23
C HIS A 481 21.60 7.35 -26.51
N HIS A 482 22.90 7.11 -26.70
CA HIS A 482 23.42 6.27 -27.78
C HIS A 482 22.92 4.82 -27.68
N GLN A 483 22.98 4.21 -26.49
CA GLN A 483 22.53 2.84 -26.27
C GLN A 483 21.01 2.69 -26.51
N GLN A 484 20.22 3.70 -26.13
CA GLN A 484 18.77 3.73 -26.34
C GLN A 484 18.40 3.91 -27.83
N GLN A 485 19.16 4.69 -28.60
CA GLN A 485 19.00 4.77 -30.07
C GLN A 485 19.37 3.46 -30.77
N GLN A 486 20.47 2.81 -30.36
CA GLN A 486 20.85 1.50 -30.90
C GLN A 486 19.82 0.40 -30.57
N LEU A 487 19.28 0.41 -29.35
CA LEU A 487 18.18 -0.49 -28.95
C LEU A 487 16.92 -0.23 -29.77
N ALA A 488 16.54 1.03 -30.01
CA ALA A 488 15.40 1.38 -30.85
C ALA A 488 15.55 0.82 -32.28
N MET A 489 16.67 1.11 -32.96
CA MET A 489 16.96 0.55 -34.29
C MET A 489 16.96 -0.99 -34.30
N SER A 490 17.55 -1.64 -33.29
CA SER A 490 17.55 -3.12 -33.20
C SER A 490 16.15 -3.71 -32.96
N THR A 491 15.24 -2.92 -32.38
CA THR A 491 13.85 -3.32 -32.13
C THR A 491 13.01 -3.13 -33.39
N GLU A 492 13.18 -2.03 -34.14
CA GLU A 492 12.53 -1.83 -35.45
C GLU A 492 12.93 -2.90 -36.48
N ILE A 493 14.20 -3.31 -36.51
CA ILE A 493 14.67 -4.40 -37.38
C ILE A 493 14.00 -5.72 -37.00
N LYS A 494 13.95 -6.06 -35.70
CA LYS A 494 13.28 -7.29 -35.22
C LYS A 494 11.78 -7.29 -35.40
N VAL A 495 11.11 -6.14 -35.32
CA VAL A 495 9.67 -6.02 -35.60
C VAL A 495 9.39 -6.33 -37.07
N ARG A 496 10.19 -5.79 -38.00
CA ARG A 496 10.08 -6.13 -39.44
C ARG A 496 10.32 -7.62 -39.71
N GLU A 497 11.36 -8.21 -39.13
CA GLU A 497 11.62 -9.65 -39.27
C GLU A 497 10.49 -10.54 -38.69
N LEU A 498 9.80 -10.08 -37.64
CA LEU A 498 8.64 -10.77 -37.07
C LEU A 498 7.36 -10.58 -37.89
N GLU A 499 7.16 -9.40 -38.49
CA GLU A 499 6.05 -9.14 -39.40
C GLU A 499 6.15 -10.03 -40.66
N ASP A 500 7.33 -10.12 -41.27
CA ASP A 500 7.60 -11.00 -42.42
C ASP A 500 7.41 -12.49 -42.08
N GLN A 501 7.77 -12.92 -40.85
CA GLN A 501 7.54 -14.30 -40.39
C GLN A 501 6.07 -14.60 -40.05
N SER A 502 5.29 -13.58 -39.64
CA SER A 502 3.89 -13.75 -39.26
C SER A 502 2.97 -14.07 -40.45
N LEU A 503 3.34 -13.67 -41.66
CA LEU A 503 2.59 -13.90 -42.89
C LEU A 503 2.57 -15.38 -43.35
N TYR A 504 3.41 -16.25 -42.77
CA TYR A 504 3.62 -17.62 -43.25
C TYR A 504 3.32 -18.76 -42.25
N SER A 505 2.79 -18.49 -41.05
CA SER A 505 2.51 -19.55 -40.07
C SER A 505 1.14 -19.42 -39.40
N SER A 506 0.15 -20.11 -39.96
CA SER A 506 -1.10 -20.45 -39.28
C SER A 506 -1.11 -21.94 -38.91
N SER A 507 -0.80 -22.30 -37.66
CA SER A 507 -1.49 -23.33 -36.84
C SER A 507 -0.69 -23.81 -35.62
N ARG A 508 -1.44 -24.27 -34.59
CA ARG A 508 -1.04 -25.10 -33.42
C ARG A 508 -0.10 -24.50 -32.35
N GLY A 509 -0.71 -24.19 -31.19
CA GLY A 509 -0.45 -24.98 -29.97
C GLY A 509 0.49 -24.42 -28.88
N ASN A 510 -0.07 -24.25 -27.69
CA ASN A 510 0.57 -24.27 -26.35
C ASN A 510 1.73 -23.31 -26.03
N ASN A 511 1.52 -22.43 -25.04
CA ASN A 511 2.60 -21.81 -24.27
C ASN A 511 2.19 -21.62 -22.80
N GLN A 512 2.97 -22.14 -21.86
CA GLN A 512 2.77 -21.94 -20.40
C GLN A 512 3.50 -20.68 -19.90
N PRO A 513 2.90 -19.89 -18.99
CA PRO A 513 3.57 -18.73 -18.40
C PRO A 513 4.49 -19.06 -17.19
N SER A 514 5.42 -18.15 -16.95
CA SER A 514 6.58 -18.27 -16.04
C SER A 514 6.26 -18.41 -14.54
N VAL A 515 7.20 -19.03 -13.82
CA VAL A 515 7.16 -19.41 -12.38
C VAL A 515 6.77 -18.27 -11.43
N LYS A 516 7.03 -17.00 -11.77
CA LYS A 516 6.68 -15.85 -10.91
C LYS A 516 5.17 -15.70 -10.68
N ALA A 517 4.30 -16.18 -11.57
CA ALA A 517 2.85 -16.16 -11.38
C ALA A 517 2.36 -17.09 -10.24
N ARG A 518 3.17 -18.08 -9.81
CA ARG A 518 2.74 -19.09 -8.82
C ARG A 518 2.71 -18.60 -7.38
N LYS A 519 3.42 -17.51 -7.03
CA LYS A 519 3.44 -17.01 -5.64
C LYS A 519 2.13 -16.29 -5.25
N PHE A 520 1.54 -15.50 -6.15
CA PHE A 520 0.31 -14.77 -5.85
C PHE A 520 -0.93 -15.68 -5.76
N GLY A 521 -1.00 -16.72 -6.62
CA GLY A 521 -2.14 -17.64 -6.65
C GLY A 521 -2.25 -18.62 -5.47
N ARG A 522 -1.14 -18.95 -4.80
CA ARG A 522 -1.13 -19.95 -3.72
C ARG A 522 -1.86 -19.48 -2.45
N SER A 523 -1.77 -18.20 -2.11
CA SER A 523 -2.47 -17.62 -0.95
C SER A 523 -3.99 -17.70 -1.11
N VAL A 524 -4.50 -17.30 -2.29
CA VAL A 524 -5.95 -17.34 -2.61
C VAL A 524 -6.50 -18.77 -2.64
N VAL A 525 -5.74 -19.74 -3.16
CA VAL A 525 -6.19 -21.14 -3.24
C VAL A 525 -6.24 -21.84 -1.88
N ASN A 526 -5.33 -21.51 -0.95
CA ASN A 526 -5.37 -22.06 0.40
C ASN A 526 -6.57 -21.54 1.22
N LEU A 527 -7.00 -20.29 0.99
CA LEU A 527 -8.19 -19.71 1.63
C LEU A 527 -9.51 -20.42 1.21
N LEU A 528 -9.54 -21.02 0.02
CA LEU A 528 -10.72 -21.72 -0.52
C LEU A 528 -10.77 -23.20 -0.13
N ARG A 529 -9.64 -23.83 0.20
CA ARG A 529 -9.57 -25.25 0.58
C ARG A 529 -9.92 -25.54 2.04
N THR A 530 -9.85 -24.56 2.93
CA THR A 530 -10.09 -24.74 4.37
C THR A 530 -11.56 -24.66 4.79
N LYS A 531 -12.49 -24.38 3.87
CA LYS A 531 -13.95 -24.34 4.15
C LYS A 531 -14.74 -25.57 3.70
N SER A 532 -14.11 -26.58 3.12
CA SER A 532 -14.80 -27.76 2.55
C SER A 532 -14.75 -29.02 3.42
N HIS A 533 -14.70 -28.88 4.75
CA HIS A 533 -14.82 -30.01 5.69
C HIS A 533 -15.69 -29.64 6.91
N PHE A 534 -17.01 -29.66 6.71
CA PHE A 534 -17.95 -30.09 7.74
C PHE A 534 -18.75 -31.26 7.17
N VAL A 535 -18.88 -32.33 7.95
CA VAL A 535 -19.45 -33.62 7.52
C VAL A 535 -20.90 -33.69 8.00
N ASP A 536 -21.81 -34.05 7.10
CA ASP A 536 -23.21 -34.32 7.43
C ASP A 536 -23.35 -35.49 8.40
N GLN A 537 -24.23 -35.34 9.39
CA GLN A 537 -24.85 -36.44 10.10
C GLN A 537 -26.38 -36.33 9.98
N GLN A 538 -26.98 -37.21 9.16
CA GLN A 538 -28.41 -37.49 9.23
C GLN A 538 -28.72 -38.45 10.38
N PRO A 539 -30.00 -38.52 10.79
CA PRO A 539 -30.70 -39.79 10.61
C PRO A 539 -32.07 -39.66 9.94
N HIS A 540 -32.54 -40.78 9.39
CA HIS A 540 -33.74 -40.93 8.54
C HIS A 540 -35.09 -40.83 9.29
N HIS A 541 -36.18 -40.55 8.56
CA HIS A 541 -37.38 -41.41 8.62
C HIS A 541 -38.32 -41.32 7.38
N HIS A 542 -38.76 -42.50 6.94
CA HIS A 542 -39.83 -42.99 6.05
C HIS A 542 -40.68 -42.15 5.05
N HIS A 543 -41.07 -42.87 3.98
CA HIS A 543 -42.06 -42.56 2.94
C HIS A 543 -43.53 -42.55 3.41
N HIS A 544 -44.40 -41.85 2.66
CA HIS A 544 -45.52 -42.51 1.94
C HIS A 544 -46.09 -41.65 0.77
N HIS A 545 -46.58 -42.34 -0.27
CA HIS A 545 -47.31 -41.78 -1.44
C HIS A 545 -48.83 -41.66 -1.19
N HIS A 546 -49.51 -40.69 -1.82
CA HIS A 546 -50.61 -40.95 -2.78
C HIS A 546 -51.10 -39.69 -3.53
N GLN A 547 -51.69 -39.88 -4.72
CA GLN A 547 -52.36 -38.87 -5.57
C GLN A 547 -53.89 -38.88 -5.36
N HIS A 548 -54.62 -37.80 -5.76
CA HIS A 548 -55.74 -37.86 -6.74
C HIS A 548 -56.46 -36.50 -7.04
N HIS A 549 -56.77 -36.30 -8.34
CA HIS A 549 -57.95 -35.70 -9.00
C HIS A 549 -58.60 -34.29 -8.71
N TYR A 550 -58.45 -33.39 -9.72
CA TYR A 550 -59.47 -32.88 -10.70
C TYR A 550 -60.52 -31.75 -10.45
N GLN A 551 -60.87 -31.12 -11.60
CA GLN A 551 -61.91 -30.10 -11.95
C GLN A 551 -61.72 -28.66 -11.42
N GLN A 552 -61.69 -27.58 -12.22
CA GLN A 552 -62.41 -27.06 -13.42
C GLN A 552 -63.66 -26.18 -13.12
N GLY A 553 -63.63 -24.96 -13.67
CA GLY A 553 -64.76 -24.02 -13.79
C GLY A 553 -64.41 -22.88 -14.76
N GLN A 554 -65.30 -22.56 -15.71
CA GLN A 554 -65.07 -21.60 -16.81
C GLN A 554 -65.95 -20.34 -16.68
N GLY A 555 -65.64 -19.27 -17.44
CA GLY A 555 -66.70 -18.36 -17.92
C GLY A 555 -66.34 -16.92 -18.30
N GLN A 556 -66.07 -16.67 -19.60
CA GLN A 556 -66.44 -15.49 -20.44
C GLN A 556 -66.08 -14.05 -19.97
N GLY A 557 -65.86 -13.03 -20.82
CA GLY A 557 -65.82 -12.91 -22.29
C GLY A 557 -66.28 -11.50 -22.77
N GLN A 558 -65.71 -10.98 -23.88
CA GLN A 558 -66.01 -9.67 -24.54
C GLN A 558 -65.45 -8.41 -23.83
N GLY A 559 -65.13 -7.28 -24.50
CA GLY A 559 -65.11 -6.91 -25.93
C GLY A 559 -65.01 -5.39 -26.11
N VAL A 560 -64.16 -4.89 -27.03
CA VAL A 560 -63.79 -3.45 -27.19
C VAL A 560 -64.74 -2.70 -28.15
N PRO A 561 -65.02 -1.39 -27.96
CA PRO A 561 -64.64 -0.39 -28.99
C PRO A 561 -64.18 1.00 -28.46
N PRO A 562 -63.47 1.82 -29.26
CA PRO A 562 -63.08 3.22 -28.97
C PRO A 562 -63.89 4.26 -29.82
N PRO A 563 -63.41 5.53 -30.00
CA PRO A 563 -63.64 6.75 -29.21
C PRO A 563 -64.75 7.67 -29.83
N PRO A 564 -65.06 8.86 -29.26
CA PRO A 564 -64.40 10.14 -29.67
C PRO A 564 -64.29 11.16 -28.49
N SER A 565 -63.78 12.40 -28.58
CA SER A 565 -63.39 13.27 -29.72
C SER A 565 -62.11 14.05 -29.38
#